data_AF-A0A5P2UEH6-F1
#
_entry.id   AF-A0A5P2UEH6-F1
#
_cell.length_a   1.000
_cell.length_b   1.000
_cell.length_c   1.000
_cell.angle_alpha   90.00
_cell.angle_beta   90.00
_cell.angle_gamma   90.00
#
_symmetry.space_group_name_H-M   'P 1'
#
loop_
_entity.id
_entity.type
_entity.pdbx_description
1 polymer ?
#
loop_
_entity_poly.entity_id
_entity_poly.type
_entity_poly.pdbx_seq_one_letter_code
_entity_poly.pdbx_strand_id
1 'polypeptide(L)'
;MKRLLIAAGGGGDAITAAMVHRALHGADAPALVLTYAWERLVVDPVPGPRRTADFTGTETAARDLALVTAATAPVAPAGSLIPRLAAELGPRIGLLDPYGGTLGLARQITAAAHWCGADRIDLVDVGGDIVANGDEPTLRSPLGDALALAACAATGIATAVLVAGPGLDNEVPLPDLLPRLGEPSFALTAAHTEGVRGVFDWHPSEASALLVAAARGIRGVCGTRDAPRPVLLDDAARQVHRLTLERALALNPLARALAGCTGLDDAEEASRAVCGFSEIERERHRAARSGAPRQATTPNGAAPPGTAPLGTPGPGRPARDPATVLARFADWERGLLAAGLAYVTTRRITEELDLDDAEARSLLGTLRAGRPRRHAPPLWRLAGAGAGSGV
;
A
#
# COMPACT_ATOMS: atom_id res chain seq x y z
N MET A 1 9.10 -2.36 -27.60
CA MET A 1 8.99 -1.25 -26.63
C MET A 1 8.47 -1.81 -25.32
N LYS A 2 8.94 -1.28 -24.18
CA LYS A 2 8.45 -1.67 -22.85
C LYS A 2 7.37 -0.69 -22.41
N ARG A 3 6.39 -1.15 -21.64
CA ARG A 3 5.42 -0.26 -21.00
C ARG A 3 6.06 0.42 -19.79
N LEU A 4 5.77 1.69 -19.58
CA LEU A 4 6.16 2.42 -18.38
C LEU A 4 4.93 2.69 -17.53
N LEU A 5 4.96 2.17 -16.32
CA LEU A 5 3.95 2.42 -15.30
C LEU A 5 4.61 3.10 -14.11
N ILE A 6 3.87 4.00 -13.47
CA ILE A 6 4.26 4.64 -12.22
C ILE A 6 3.24 4.20 -11.18
N ALA A 7 3.70 3.52 -10.15
CA ALA A 7 2.94 3.32 -8.93
C ALA A 7 3.02 4.62 -8.12
N ALA A 8 1.86 5.21 -7.84
CA ALA A 8 1.74 6.53 -7.22
C ALA A 8 2.18 6.51 -5.74
N GLY A 9 1.92 5.41 -5.04
CA GLY A 9 2.47 5.10 -3.72
C GLY A 9 3.61 4.07 -3.71
N GLY A 10 3.76 3.40 -2.56
CA GLY A 10 4.79 2.38 -2.30
C GLY A 10 4.42 0.99 -2.84
N GLY A 11 4.90 -0.07 -2.17
CA GLY A 11 4.78 -1.45 -2.65
C GLY A 11 3.34 -1.94 -2.94
N GLY A 12 2.33 -1.40 -2.24
CA GLY A 12 0.91 -1.68 -2.52
C GLY A 12 0.50 -1.30 -3.96
N ASP A 13 0.92 -0.13 -4.40
CA ASP A 13 0.62 0.40 -5.72
C ASP A 13 1.42 -0.30 -6.80
N ALA A 14 2.65 -0.72 -6.50
CA ALA A 14 3.44 -1.54 -7.42
C ALA A 14 2.74 -2.88 -7.75
N ILE A 15 2.11 -3.50 -6.75
CA ILE A 15 1.28 -4.70 -6.93
C ILE A 15 0.08 -4.39 -7.82
N THR A 16 -0.60 -3.27 -7.57
CA THR A 16 -1.76 -2.84 -8.37
C THR A 16 -1.37 -2.50 -9.80
N ALA A 17 -0.25 -1.80 -10.00
CA ALA A 17 0.30 -1.48 -11.31
C ALA A 17 0.61 -2.74 -12.12
N ALA A 18 1.13 -3.80 -11.48
CA ALA A 18 1.35 -5.08 -12.15
C ALA A 18 0.04 -5.74 -12.62
N MET A 19 -1.04 -5.66 -11.82
CA MET A 19 -2.37 -6.16 -12.23
C MET A 19 -2.99 -5.33 -13.35
N VAL A 20 -2.90 -4.01 -13.26
CA VAL A 20 -3.38 -3.07 -14.28
C VAL A 20 -2.62 -3.25 -15.60
N HIS A 21 -1.30 -3.39 -15.53
CA HIS A 21 -0.45 -3.72 -16.68
C HIS A 21 -0.94 -4.99 -17.37
N ARG A 22 -1.15 -6.06 -16.61
CA ARG A 22 -1.65 -7.34 -17.15
C ARG A 22 -3.02 -7.18 -17.82
N ALA A 23 -3.92 -6.38 -17.24
CA ALA A 23 -5.25 -6.15 -17.78
C ALA A 23 -5.24 -5.34 -19.10
N LEU A 24 -4.36 -4.33 -19.20
CA LEU A 24 -4.29 -3.43 -20.36
C LEU A 24 -3.42 -3.98 -21.50
N HIS A 25 -2.32 -4.65 -21.15
CA HIS A 25 -1.25 -4.96 -22.09
C HIS A 25 -0.97 -6.46 -22.22
N GLY A 26 -1.57 -7.30 -21.36
CA GLY A 26 -1.34 -8.73 -21.31
C GLY A 26 -0.17 -9.13 -20.42
N ALA A 27 -0.10 -10.42 -20.07
CA ALA A 27 0.87 -10.97 -19.12
C ALA A 27 2.33 -10.91 -19.61
N ASP A 28 2.53 -11.11 -20.91
CA ASP A 28 3.86 -11.28 -21.52
C ASP A 28 4.44 -9.95 -22.03
N ALA A 29 3.68 -8.86 -21.97
CA ALA A 29 4.17 -7.55 -22.38
C ALA A 29 5.25 -7.06 -21.41
N PRO A 30 6.47 -6.72 -21.87
CA PRO A 30 7.52 -6.26 -20.99
C PRO A 30 7.18 -4.87 -20.43
N ALA A 31 7.37 -4.70 -19.13
CA ALA A 31 7.09 -3.45 -18.44
C ALA A 31 8.14 -3.08 -17.39
N LEU A 32 8.21 -1.79 -17.10
CA LEU A 32 8.88 -1.20 -15.96
C LEU A 32 7.82 -0.51 -15.10
N VAL A 33 7.77 -0.86 -13.82
CA VAL A 33 6.99 -0.16 -12.80
C VAL A 33 7.97 0.64 -11.95
N LEU A 34 7.84 1.98 -11.94
CA LEU A 34 8.53 2.81 -10.96
C LEU A 34 7.67 2.93 -9.70
N THR A 35 8.28 2.84 -8.53
CA THR A 35 7.57 2.95 -7.23
C THR A 35 8.51 3.51 -6.16
N TYR A 36 7.94 4.01 -5.08
CA TYR A 36 8.70 4.42 -3.91
C TYR A 36 9.09 3.22 -3.05
N ALA A 37 10.30 3.25 -2.49
CA ALA A 37 10.61 2.49 -1.29
C ALA A 37 10.20 3.33 -0.07
N TRP A 38 8.90 3.39 0.21
CA TRP A 38 8.35 4.07 1.37
C TRP A 38 7.45 3.09 2.09
N GLU A 39 7.96 2.56 3.20
CA GLU A 39 7.34 1.46 3.90
C GLU A 39 6.75 1.94 5.22
N ARG A 40 5.84 1.15 5.76
CA ARG A 40 5.35 1.38 7.12
C ARG A 40 6.45 1.09 8.13
N LEU A 41 6.37 1.74 9.30
CA LEU A 41 7.36 1.60 10.38
C LEU A 41 7.57 0.16 10.91
N VAL A 42 6.62 -0.75 10.65
CA VAL A 42 6.75 -2.18 10.98
C VAL A 42 7.70 -2.93 10.03
N VAL A 43 7.93 -2.38 8.84
CA VAL A 43 8.86 -2.91 7.82
C VAL A 43 10.16 -2.10 7.82
N ASP A 44 10.06 -0.77 7.71
CA ASP A 44 11.20 0.13 7.74
C ASP A 44 11.13 1.03 8.99
N PRO A 45 11.97 0.82 10.01
CA PRO A 45 11.92 1.62 11.23
C PRO A 45 12.35 3.08 11.01
N VAL A 46 12.89 3.42 9.83
CA VAL A 46 13.37 4.76 9.50
C VAL A 46 12.25 5.59 8.87
N PRO A 47 11.80 6.71 9.48
CA PRO A 47 10.77 7.57 8.91
C PRO A 47 11.12 8.14 7.53
N GLY A 48 10.11 8.23 6.67
CA GLY A 48 10.20 8.77 5.32
C GLY A 48 10.67 7.75 4.27
N PRO A 49 10.63 8.14 2.99
CA PRO A 49 11.01 7.29 1.88
C PRO A 49 12.52 7.03 1.84
N ARG A 50 12.90 5.91 1.24
CA ARG A 50 14.29 5.55 0.95
C ARG A 50 14.72 6.07 -0.43
N ARG A 51 16.02 6.34 -0.55
CA ARG A 51 16.70 6.71 -1.80
C ARG A 51 17.58 5.58 -2.30
N THR A 52 18.10 5.70 -3.52
CA THR A 52 18.99 4.69 -4.12
C THR A 52 20.20 4.35 -3.24
N ALA A 53 20.76 5.35 -2.55
CA ALA A 53 21.92 5.17 -1.66
C ALA A 53 21.60 4.37 -0.38
N ASP A 54 20.33 4.17 -0.05
CA ASP A 54 19.88 3.37 1.10
C ASP A 54 19.79 1.87 0.73
N PHE A 55 20.24 1.49 -0.47
CA PHE A 55 20.26 0.12 -0.96
C PHE A 55 21.66 -0.28 -1.46
N THR A 56 21.96 -1.56 -1.32
CA THR A 56 23.07 -2.22 -2.03
C THR A 56 22.52 -3.12 -3.13
N GLY A 57 23.31 -3.39 -4.18
CA GLY A 57 22.90 -4.31 -5.24
C GLY A 57 21.78 -3.79 -6.14
N THR A 58 21.62 -2.47 -6.27
CA THR A 58 20.79 -1.88 -7.32
C THR A 58 21.49 -1.93 -8.68
N GLU A 59 20.73 -2.04 -9.77
CA GLU A 59 21.26 -1.97 -11.13
C GLU A 59 21.05 -0.56 -11.68
N THR A 60 22.14 0.12 -12.08
CA THR A 60 22.06 1.42 -12.76
C THR A 60 21.77 1.21 -14.24
N ALA A 61 20.49 1.23 -14.62
CA ALA A 61 20.07 0.98 -16.00
C ALA A 61 20.27 2.18 -16.93
N ALA A 62 20.20 3.39 -16.38
CA ALA A 62 20.53 4.65 -17.05
C ALA A 62 20.91 5.70 -16.01
N ARG A 63 21.39 6.86 -16.46
CA ARG A 63 21.49 8.04 -15.58
C ARG A 63 20.10 8.33 -15.03
N ASP A 64 20.00 8.57 -13.72
CA ASP A 64 18.74 8.84 -13.01
C ASP A 64 17.73 7.66 -13.04
N LEU A 65 18.19 6.43 -13.33
CA LEU A 65 17.35 5.23 -13.27
C LEU A 65 18.08 4.08 -12.57
N ALA A 66 17.71 3.85 -11.31
CA ALA A 66 18.11 2.69 -10.55
C ALA A 66 17.00 1.64 -10.53
N LEU A 67 17.37 0.39 -10.75
CA LEU A 67 16.46 -0.74 -10.62
C LEU A 67 16.70 -1.49 -9.32
N VAL A 68 15.60 -2.03 -8.83
CA VAL A 68 15.60 -3.00 -7.74
C VAL A 68 15.48 -4.40 -8.34
N THR A 69 16.30 -5.32 -7.83
CA THR A 69 16.29 -6.74 -8.19
C THR A 69 16.13 -7.60 -6.95
N ALA A 70 15.99 -8.93 -7.13
CA ALA A 70 15.99 -9.88 -6.03
C ALA A 70 17.30 -9.87 -5.20
N ALA A 71 18.40 -9.38 -5.78
CA ALA A 71 19.70 -9.26 -5.10
C ALA A 71 19.88 -7.91 -4.38
N THR A 72 18.96 -6.96 -4.58
CA THR A 72 19.00 -5.67 -3.89
C THR A 72 18.66 -5.84 -2.42
N ALA A 73 19.39 -5.16 -1.54
CA ALA A 73 19.15 -5.22 -0.09
C ALA A 73 19.17 -3.82 0.52
N PRO A 74 18.20 -3.47 1.39
CA PRO A 74 18.24 -2.20 2.12
C PRO A 74 19.44 -2.19 3.07
N VAL A 75 20.04 -1.02 3.24
CA VAL A 75 21.14 -0.79 4.17
C VAL A 75 20.57 -0.53 5.55
N ALA A 76 20.94 -1.38 6.53
CA ALA A 76 20.50 -1.23 7.91
C ALA A 76 20.76 0.20 8.44
N PRO A 77 19.83 0.80 9.21
CA PRO A 77 18.63 0.19 9.77
C PRO A 77 17.40 0.16 8.85
N ALA A 78 17.52 0.58 7.59
CA ALA A 78 16.39 0.59 6.66
C ALA A 78 15.84 -0.82 6.38
N GLY A 79 14.52 -0.88 6.18
CA GLY A 79 13.82 -2.04 5.65
C GLY A 79 13.20 -1.76 4.28
N SER A 80 12.90 -2.81 3.52
CA SER A 80 12.10 -2.67 2.29
C SER A 80 11.54 -4.02 1.83
N LEU A 81 10.31 -3.98 1.33
CA LEU A 81 9.64 -5.10 0.68
C LEU A 81 9.82 -5.10 -0.84
N ILE A 82 10.31 -3.98 -1.41
CA ILE A 82 10.48 -3.79 -2.86
C ILE A 82 11.42 -4.84 -3.49
N PRO A 83 12.55 -5.26 -2.88
CA PRO A 83 13.39 -6.31 -3.47
C PRO A 83 12.67 -7.64 -3.67
N ARG A 84 11.80 -8.03 -2.73
CA ARG A 84 11.00 -9.24 -2.86
C ARG A 84 9.88 -9.07 -3.88
N LEU A 85 9.27 -7.88 -3.98
CA LEU A 85 8.35 -7.56 -5.08
C LEU A 85 9.07 -7.67 -6.44
N ALA A 86 10.28 -7.15 -6.58
CA ALA A 86 11.06 -7.26 -7.81
C ALA A 86 11.39 -8.71 -8.21
N ALA A 87 11.42 -9.63 -7.25
CA ALA A 87 11.62 -11.05 -7.49
C ALA A 87 10.33 -11.79 -7.90
N GLU A 88 9.17 -11.36 -7.38
CA GLU A 88 7.90 -12.07 -7.53
C GLU A 88 6.95 -11.44 -8.57
N LEU A 89 7.10 -10.14 -8.87
CA LEU A 89 6.31 -9.44 -9.88
C LEU A 89 6.90 -9.64 -11.28
N GLY A 90 6.01 -9.74 -12.29
CA GLY A 90 6.42 -9.87 -13.69
C GLY A 90 7.14 -8.64 -14.26
N PRO A 91 6.64 -7.41 -14.07
CA PRO A 91 7.34 -6.19 -14.47
C PRO A 91 8.66 -6.00 -13.72
N ARG A 92 9.66 -5.40 -14.38
CA ARG A 92 10.84 -4.93 -13.65
C ARG A 92 10.47 -3.75 -12.76
N ILE A 93 11.20 -3.58 -11.67
CA ILE A 93 10.96 -2.52 -10.69
C ILE A 93 12.09 -1.49 -10.74
N GLY A 94 11.71 -0.22 -10.87
CA GLY A 94 12.60 0.92 -10.72
C GLY A 94 12.27 1.70 -9.45
N LEU A 95 13.30 2.24 -8.81
CA LEU A 95 13.13 3.03 -7.59
C LEU A 95 12.89 4.51 -7.93
N LEU A 96 11.85 5.09 -7.34
CA LEU A 96 11.67 6.54 -7.29
C LEU A 96 12.35 7.11 -6.05
N ASP A 97 13.26 8.06 -6.25
CA ASP A 97 13.91 8.83 -5.21
C ASP A 97 13.27 10.22 -5.09
N PRO A 98 12.43 10.47 -4.06
CA PRO A 98 11.71 11.72 -3.92
C PRO A 98 12.54 12.87 -3.32
N TYR A 99 13.82 12.65 -2.95
CA TYR A 99 14.65 13.69 -2.33
C TYR A 99 14.98 14.85 -3.28
N GLY A 100 14.86 14.64 -4.59
CA GLY A 100 14.96 15.71 -5.59
C GLY A 100 13.64 16.43 -5.88
N GLY A 101 12.58 16.18 -5.09
CA GLY A 101 11.24 16.72 -5.28
C GLY A 101 10.62 16.33 -6.64
N THR A 102 9.59 17.07 -7.04
CA THR A 102 8.90 16.91 -8.32
C THR A 102 9.84 16.94 -9.51
N LEU A 103 10.81 17.86 -9.53
CA LEU A 103 11.74 17.99 -10.66
C LEU A 103 12.75 16.82 -10.73
N GLY A 104 13.18 16.31 -9.58
CA GLY A 104 14.02 15.12 -9.50
C GLY A 104 13.29 13.87 -9.97
N LEU A 105 12.05 13.69 -9.55
CA LEU A 105 11.20 12.59 -9.99
C LEU A 105 10.91 12.68 -11.49
N ALA A 106 10.62 13.87 -12.02
CA ALA A 106 10.39 14.06 -13.45
C ALA A 106 11.60 13.66 -14.31
N ARG A 107 12.83 13.94 -13.84
CA ARG A 107 14.06 13.46 -14.51
C ARG A 107 14.16 11.93 -14.50
N GLN A 108 13.88 11.30 -13.35
CA GLN A 108 13.89 9.83 -13.23
C GLN A 108 12.85 9.18 -14.14
N ILE A 109 11.62 9.71 -14.17
CA ILE A 109 10.54 9.23 -15.04
C ILE A 109 10.90 9.41 -16.52
N THR A 110 11.50 10.54 -16.89
CA THR A 110 11.97 10.79 -18.27
C THR A 110 13.07 9.82 -18.68
N ALA A 111 14.04 9.54 -17.80
CA ALA A 111 15.08 8.55 -18.03
C ALA A 111 14.49 7.14 -18.20
N ALA A 112 13.50 6.78 -17.38
CA ALA A 112 12.78 5.52 -17.50
C ALA A 112 11.99 5.40 -18.81
N ALA A 113 11.33 6.47 -19.25
CA ALA A 113 10.59 6.50 -20.51
C ALA A 113 11.54 6.28 -21.70
N HIS A 114 12.68 6.98 -21.72
CA HIS A 114 13.72 6.78 -22.72
C HIS A 114 14.26 5.33 -22.71
N TRP A 115 14.57 4.79 -21.53
CA TRP A 115 15.07 3.40 -21.40
C TRP A 115 14.03 2.34 -21.82
N CYS A 116 12.74 2.62 -21.64
CA CYS A 116 11.64 1.77 -22.10
C CYS A 116 11.36 1.91 -23.61
N GLY A 117 11.75 3.04 -24.21
CA GLY A 117 11.21 3.50 -25.49
C GLY A 117 9.71 3.76 -25.40
N ALA A 118 9.24 4.32 -24.28
CA ALA A 118 7.84 4.61 -24.03
C ALA A 118 7.53 6.09 -24.31
N ASP A 119 6.44 6.35 -25.03
CA ASP A 119 5.88 7.66 -25.33
C ASP A 119 4.65 8.00 -24.47
N ARG A 120 4.25 7.07 -23.60
CA ARG A 120 3.12 7.19 -22.69
C ARG A 120 3.41 6.56 -21.33
N ILE A 121 2.81 7.16 -20.30
CA ILE A 121 2.82 6.70 -18.91
C ILE A 121 1.41 6.23 -18.52
N ASP A 122 1.34 5.12 -17.79
CA ASP A 122 0.17 4.73 -17.01
C ASP A 122 0.50 4.94 -15.50
N LEU A 123 -0.04 6.00 -14.89
CA LEU A 123 0.11 6.32 -13.46
C LEU A 123 -1.02 5.62 -12.70
N VAL A 124 -0.68 4.79 -11.72
CA VAL A 124 -1.61 3.88 -11.04
C VAL A 124 -1.62 4.15 -9.55
N ASP A 125 -2.82 4.31 -9.00
CA ASP A 125 -3.13 4.46 -7.58
C ASP A 125 -4.19 3.40 -7.20
N VAL A 126 -4.04 2.80 -6.01
CA VAL A 126 -5.08 1.97 -5.39
C VAL A 126 -5.79 2.74 -4.28
N GLY A 127 -7.10 2.90 -4.41
CA GLY A 127 -7.92 3.60 -3.42
C GLY A 127 -8.40 4.95 -3.89
N GLY A 128 -7.55 5.80 -4.48
CA GLY A 128 -8.01 7.05 -5.09
C GLY A 128 -7.60 8.33 -4.37
N ASP A 129 -6.67 8.30 -3.43
CA ASP A 129 -6.15 9.51 -2.80
C ASP A 129 -5.31 10.38 -3.76
N ILE A 130 -4.94 9.87 -4.95
CA ILE A 130 -4.39 10.69 -6.05
C ILE A 130 -5.34 11.79 -6.53
N VAL A 131 -6.64 11.69 -6.26
CA VAL A 131 -7.64 12.73 -6.55
C VAL A 131 -8.27 13.31 -5.26
N ALA A 132 -7.59 13.19 -4.13
CA ALA A 132 -7.97 13.82 -2.88
C ALA A 132 -7.89 15.36 -2.96
N ASN A 133 -8.75 16.05 -2.20
CA ASN A 133 -8.75 17.50 -2.06
C ASN A 133 -7.69 17.95 -1.04
N GLY A 134 -7.33 17.08 -0.09
CA GLY A 134 -6.32 17.32 0.94
C GLY A 134 -6.91 17.54 2.34
N ASP A 135 -8.18 17.91 2.41
CA ASP A 135 -8.91 18.19 3.65
C ASP A 135 -9.86 17.05 4.07
N GLU A 136 -9.83 15.92 3.36
CA GLU A 136 -10.63 14.77 3.74
C GLU A 136 -10.24 14.28 5.15
N PRO A 137 -11.22 14.08 6.06
CA PRO A 137 -10.95 13.76 7.47
C PRO A 137 -10.28 12.39 7.67
N THR A 138 -10.33 11.54 6.65
CA THR A 138 -9.76 10.18 6.64
C THR A 138 -8.45 10.08 5.86
N LEU A 139 -7.98 11.17 5.25
CA LEU A 139 -6.74 11.20 4.48
C LEU A 139 -5.52 11.01 5.39
N ARG A 140 -4.56 10.20 4.95
CA ARG A 140 -3.35 9.87 5.72
C ARG A 140 -2.08 10.01 4.91
N SER A 141 -2.00 9.50 3.69
CA SER A 141 -0.74 9.41 2.93
C SER A 141 -0.76 10.04 1.53
N PRO A 142 -1.23 11.29 1.35
CA PRO A 142 -1.41 11.87 0.02
C PRO A 142 -0.10 12.29 -0.68
N LEU A 143 1.03 12.30 0.03
CA LEU A 143 2.24 12.97 -0.45
C LEU A 143 2.91 12.22 -1.61
N GLY A 144 2.98 10.88 -1.53
CA GLY A 144 3.56 10.05 -2.59
C GLY A 144 2.81 10.23 -3.91
N ASP A 145 1.49 10.07 -3.86
CA ASP A 145 0.59 10.15 -4.99
C ASP A 145 0.60 11.53 -5.65
N ALA A 146 0.58 12.58 -4.83
CA ALA A 146 0.65 13.95 -5.32
C ALA A 146 2.02 14.27 -5.96
N LEU A 147 3.13 13.76 -5.41
CA LEU A 147 4.46 13.89 -6.00
C LEU A 147 4.56 13.16 -7.34
N ALA A 148 4.07 11.92 -7.42
CA ALA A 148 4.07 11.13 -8.65
C ALA A 148 3.23 11.81 -9.74
N LEU A 149 2.05 12.33 -9.39
CA LEU A 149 1.17 13.07 -10.30
C LEU A 149 1.84 14.36 -10.81
N ALA A 150 2.40 15.17 -9.90
CA ALA A 150 3.11 16.40 -10.26
C ALA A 150 4.34 16.11 -11.13
N ALA A 151 5.09 15.04 -10.84
CA ALA A 151 6.27 14.65 -11.59
C ALA A 151 5.92 14.18 -13.00
N CYS A 152 4.86 13.36 -13.15
CA CYS A 152 4.34 12.98 -14.47
C CYS A 152 3.96 14.22 -15.29
N ALA A 153 3.31 15.21 -14.67
CA ALA A 153 2.98 16.48 -15.33
C ALA A 153 4.21 17.24 -15.83
N ALA A 154 5.26 17.31 -15.00
CA ALA A 154 6.50 18.00 -15.34
C ALA A 154 7.30 17.31 -16.47
N THR A 155 7.05 16.03 -16.76
CA THR A 155 7.73 15.34 -17.89
C THR A 155 7.22 15.80 -19.26
N GLY A 156 5.98 16.27 -19.36
CA GLY A 156 5.29 16.51 -20.63
C GLY A 156 4.95 15.24 -21.44
N ILE A 157 5.19 14.04 -20.88
CA ILE A 157 4.86 12.76 -21.52
C ILE A 157 3.36 12.48 -21.33
N ALA A 158 2.71 11.98 -22.38
CA ALA A 158 1.29 11.63 -22.34
C ALA A 158 1.02 10.67 -21.18
N THR A 159 0.16 11.05 -20.24
CA THR A 159 -0.09 10.28 -19.01
C THR A 159 -1.58 9.98 -18.85
N ALA A 160 -1.89 8.70 -18.63
CA ALA A 160 -3.20 8.26 -18.15
C ALA A 160 -3.12 8.00 -16.65
N VAL A 161 -4.07 8.52 -15.88
CA VAL A 161 -4.18 8.27 -14.44
C VAL A 161 -5.24 7.20 -14.20
N LEU A 162 -4.88 6.14 -13.50
CA LEU A 162 -5.68 4.94 -13.29
C LEU A 162 -5.90 4.73 -11.80
N VAL A 163 -7.13 4.93 -11.35
CA VAL A 163 -7.54 4.70 -9.96
C VAL A 163 -8.22 3.34 -9.89
N ALA A 164 -7.59 2.39 -9.21
CA ALA A 164 -8.09 1.03 -9.06
C ALA A 164 -8.68 0.81 -7.67
N GLY A 165 -9.85 0.16 -7.62
CA GLY A 165 -10.55 -0.10 -6.36
C GLY A 165 -10.82 1.18 -5.55
N PRO A 166 -11.71 2.06 -6.03
CA PRO A 166 -12.02 3.31 -5.32
C PRO A 166 -12.42 3.07 -3.85
N GLY A 167 -11.81 3.83 -2.94
CA GLY A 167 -12.06 3.84 -1.50
C GLY A 167 -11.51 2.65 -0.70
N LEU A 168 -10.75 1.73 -1.33
CA LEU A 168 -10.25 0.53 -0.62
C LEU A 168 -9.16 0.83 0.41
N ASP A 169 -8.45 1.94 0.25
CA ASP A 169 -7.48 2.47 1.21
C ASP A 169 -8.15 3.13 2.44
N ASN A 170 -9.43 3.52 2.33
CA ASN A 170 -10.20 4.30 3.30
C ASN A 170 -9.71 5.73 3.52
N GLU A 171 -9.07 6.34 2.51
CA GLU A 171 -8.52 7.70 2.65
C GLU A 171 -9.51 8.76 2.17
N VAL A 172 -10.22 8.47 1.09
CA VAL A 172 -11.31 9.30 0.56
C VAL A 172 -12.64 8.55 0.68
N PRO A 173 -13.68 9.12 1.31
CA PRO A 173 -14.99 8.49 1.38
C PRO A 173 -15.55 8.20 -0.02
N LEU A 174 -16.02 6.98 -0.25
CA LEU A 174 -16.49 6.54 -1.57
C LEU A 174 -17.57 7.45 -2.20
N PRO A 175 -18.58 7.98 -1.46
CA PRO A 175 -19.55 8.91 -2.02
C PRO A 175 -18.95 10.22 -2.54
N ASP A 176 -17.83 10.65 -1.96
CA ASP A 176 -17.11 11.88 -2.36
C ASP A 176 -16.14 11.60 -3.51
N LEU A 177 -15.61 10.37 -3.57
CA LEU A 177 -14.64 9.93 -4.56
C LEU A 177 -15.29 9.61 -5.92
N LEU A 178 -16.36 8.82 -5.96
CA LEU A 178 -16.97 8.36 -7.21
C LEU A 178 -17.36 9.49 -8.19
N PRO A 179 -17.96 10.61 -7.74
CA PRO A 179 -18.26 11.75 -8.62
C PRO A 179 -17.02 12.37 -9.27
N ARG A 180 -15.82 12.22 -8.67
CA ARG A 180 -14.56 12.74 -9.20
C ARG A 180 -14.01 11.86 -10.33
N LEU A 181 -14.22 10.55 -10.22
CA LEU A 181 -13.65 9.54 -11.10
C LEU A 181 -14.43 9.34 -12.40
N GLY A 182 -15.75 9.57 -12.38
CA GLY A 182 -16.63 9.28 -13.51
C GLY A 182 -16.82 7.77 -13.74
N GLU A 183 -17.29 7.41 -14.93
CA GLU A 183 -17.58 6.00 -15.27
C GLU A 183 -16.32 5.12 -15.24
N PRO A 184 -16.44 3.85 -14.81
CA PRO A 184 -15.33 2.93 -14.79
C PRO A 184 -14.84 2.62 -16.21
N SER A 185 -13.51 2.59 -16.38
CA SER A 185 -12.87 2.27 -17.66
C SER A 185 -12.86 0.76 -17.93
N PHE A 186 -12.61 -0.05 -16.90
CA PHE A 186 -12.71 -1.51 -16.94
C PHE A 186 -12.81 -2.05 -15.52
N ALA A 187 -12.93 -3.36 -15.38
CA ALA A 187 -12.88 -4.02 -14.08
C ALA A 187 -11.90 -5.19 -14.10
N LEU A 188 -11.17 -5.35 -13.00
CA LEU A 188 -10.26 -6.47 -12.83
C LEU A 188 -11.04 -7.79 -12.68
N THR A 189 -10.40 -8.87 -13.11
CA THR A 189 -10.91 -10.24 -13.02
C THR A 189 -9.89 -11.11 -12.30
N ALA A 190 -10.30 -12.31 -11.89
CA ALA A 190 -9.40 -13.29 -11.28
C ALA A 190 -8.13 -13.53 -12.12
N ALA A 191 -8.28 -13.57 -13.45
CA ALA A 191 -7.17 -13.79 -14.39
C ALA A 191 -6.10 -12.68 -14.34
N HIS A 192 -6.47 -11.45 -13.97
CA HIS A 192 -5.51 -10.34 -13.81
C HIS A 192 -4.71 -10.44 -12.50
N THR A 193 -5.17 -11.24 -11.54
CA THR A 193 -4.51 -11.40 -10.22
C THR A 193 -3.47 -12.52 -10.18
N GLU A 194 -3.30 -13.27 -11.28
CA GLU A 194 -2.46 -14.47 -11.28
C GLU A 194 -0.99 -14.15 -10.98
N GLY A 195 -0.48 -13.03 -11.51
CA GLY A 195 0.89 -12.58 -11.28
C GLY A 195 1.19 -12.10 -9.86
N VAL A 196 0.18 -12.02 -8.99
CA VAL A 196 0.33 -11.54 -7.59
C VAL A 196 -0.18 -12.56 -6.57
N ARG A 197 -0.41 -13.82 -6.99
CA ARG A 197 -1.11 -14.83 -6.19
C ARG A 197 -0.47 -15.11 -4.83
N GLY A 198 0.85 -15.11 -4.75
CA GLY A 198 1.62 -15.36 -3.51
C GLY A 198 2.05 -14.12 -2.75
N VAL A 199 1.84 -12.91 -3.30
CA VAL A 199 2.39 -11.68 -2.73
C VAL A 199 1.81 -11.40 -1.34
N PHE A 200 0.51 -11.65 -1.14
CA PHE A 200 -0.17 -11.40 0.13
C PHE A 200 0.03 -12.49 1.20
N ASP A 201 0.86 -13.50 0.92
CA ASP A 201 1.34 -14.40 1.97
C ASP A 201 2.39 -13.70 2.86
N TRP A 202 2.93 -12.56 2.42
CA TRP A 202 3.99 -11.86 3.13
C TRP A 202 3.88 -10.33 3.05
N HIS A 203 3.28 -9.77 2.00
CA HIS A 203 3.14 -8.31 1.84
C HIS A 203 1.91 -7.78 2.61
N PRO A 204 2.06 -6.72 3.43
CA PRO A 204 1.00 -6.25 4.34
C PRO A 204 0.02 -5.24 3.71
N SER A 205 -0.04 -5.15 2.36
CA SER A 205 -0.89 -4.17 1.69
C SER A 205 -2.35 -4.59 1.81
N GLU A 206 -3.18 -3.78 2.47
CA GLU A 206 -4.60 -4.07 2.65
C GLU A 206 -5.42 -3.64 1.43
N ALA A 207 -5.21 -2.44 0.89
CA ALA A 207 -5.98 -1.94 -0.26
C ALA A 207 -5.81 -2.84 -1.49
N SER A 208 -4.57 -3.19 -1.85
CA SER A 208 -4.30 -4.12 -2.96
C SER A 208 -4.83 -5.53 -2.68
N ALA A 209 -4.84 -5.98 -1.41
CA ALA A 209 -5.41 -7.27 -1.03
C ALA A 209 -6.93 -7.29 -1.23
N LEU A 210 -7.62 -6.23 -0.80
CA LEU A 210 -9.06 -6.06 -1.02
C LEU A 210 -9.40 -6.01 -2.51
N LEU A 211 -8.59 -5.32 -3.32
CA LEU A 211 -8.76 -5.25 -4.77
C LEU A 211 -8.66 -6.64 -5.41
N VAL A 212 -7.65 -7.43 -5.01
CA VAL A 212 -7.47 -8.81 -5.48
C VAL A 212 -8.63 -9.69 -5.05
N ALA A 213 -9.10 -9.56 -3.81
CA ALA A 213 -10.25 -10.27 -3.30
C ALA A 213 -11.51 -9.96 -4.14
N ALA A 214 -11.78 -8.68 -4.39
CA ALA A 214 -12.92 -8.24 -5.20
C ALA A 214 -12.82 -8.75 -6.64
N ALA A 215 -11.63 -8.69 -7.26
CA ALA A 215 -11.37 -9.22 -8.61
C ALA A 215 -11.59 -10.74 -8.70
N ARG A 216 -11.37 -11.47 -7.59
CA ARG A 216 -11.64 -12.92 -7.45
C ARG A 216 -13.09 -13.24 -7.06
N GLY A 217 -13.97 -12.23 -7.01
CA GLY A 217 -15.40 -12.42 -6.73
C GLY A 217 -15.77 -12.43 -5.26
N ILE A 218 -14.85 -12.07 -4.35
CA ILE A 218 -15.19 -11.91 -2.93
C ILE A 218 -16.07 -10.68 -2.77
N ARG A 219 -17.21 -10.85 -2.09
CA ARG A 219 -18.18 -9.81 -1.77
C ARG A 219 -18.52 -9.85 -0.29
N GLY A 220 -18.78 -8.69 0.30
CA GLY A 220 -19.18 -8.51 1.69
C GLY A 220 -18.35 -7.47 2.45
N VAL A 221 -18.60 -7.36 3.76
CA VAL A 221 -17.99 -6.33 4.61
C VAL A 221 -16.64 -6.81 5.14
N CYS A 222 -15.56 -6.08 4.85
CA CYS A 222 -14.21 -6.41 5.30
C CYS A 222 -13.67 -5.38 6.29
N GLY A 223 -13.13 -5.86 7.41
CA GLY A 223 -12.36 -5.02 8.31
C GLY A 223 -10.89 -4.95 7.90
N THR A 224 -10.36 -3.74 7.79
CA THR A 224 -8.92 -3.45 7.69
C THR A 224 -8.38 -2.91 9.02
N ARG A 225 -7.07 -2.76 9.17
CA ARG A 225 -6.45 -2.37 10.43
C ARG A 225 -6.70 -0.90 10.78
N ASP A 226 -6.47 -0.01 9.82
CA ASP A 226 -6.41 1.45 10.06
C ASP A 226 -7.66 2.19 9.63
N ALA A 227 -8.70 1.48 9.19
CA ALA A 227 -9.94 2.11 8.77
C ALA A 227 -10.91 2.28 9.95
N PRO A 228 -11.45 3.50 10.16
CA PRO A 228 -12.47 3.73 11.17
C PRO A 228 -13.81 3.06 10.83
N ARG A 229 -14.02 2.74 9.54
CA ARG A 229 -15.20 2.05 9.03
C ARG A 229 -14.76 0.84 8.21
N PRO A 230 -15.54 -0.24 8.20
CA PRO A 230 -15.22 -1.37 7.35
C PRO A 230 -15.47 -1.04 5.88
N VAL A 231 -14.75 -1.74 5.01
CA VAL A 231 -14.86 -1.62 3.56
C VAL A 231 -15.94 -2.56 3.04
N LEU A 232 -16.85 -2.05 2.22
CA LEU A 232 -17.78 -2.89 1.47
C LEU A 232 -17.11 -3.37 0.19
N LEU A 233 -16.97 -4.69 0.03
CA LEU A 233 -16.55 -5.31 -1.22
C LEU A 233 -17.78 -5.64 -2.06
N ASP A 234 -18.09 -4.77 -3.01
CA ASP A 234 -19.11 -4.96 -4.03
C ASP A 234 -18.46 -5.05 -5.43
N ASP A 235 -19.25 -4.84 -6.50
CA ASP A 235 -18.72 -4.83 -7.86
C ASP A 235 -17.88 -3.57 -8.18
N ALA A 236 -18.04 -2.47 -7.46
CA ALA A 236 -17.24 -1.26 -7.63
C ALA A 236 -15.82 -1.44 -7.10
N ALA A 237 -15.64 -2.26 -6.05
CA ALA A 237 -14.33 -2.56 -5.45
C ALA A 237 -13.29 -3.17 -6.41
N ARG A 238 -13.69 -3.66 -7.59
CA ARG A 238 -12.78 -4.19 -8.63
C ARG A 238 -12.64 -3.29 -9.85
N GLN A 239 -13.29 -2.14 -9.86
CA GLN A 239 -13.30 -1.24 -11.00
C GLN A 239 -12.00 -0.43 -11.06
N VAL A 240 -11.61 -0.08 -12.28
CA VAL A 240 -10.50 0.82 -12.57
C VAL A 240 -11.06 1.99 -13.37
N HIS A 241 -10.88 3.18 -12.84
CA HIS A 241 -11.30 4.43 -13.45
C HIS A 241 -10.10 5.08 -14.15
N ARG A 242 -10.35 5.75 -15.26
CA ARG A 242 -9.31 6.41 -16.04
C ARG A 242 -9.59 7.90 -16.16
N LEU A 243 -8.63 8.70 -15.73
CA LEU A 243 -8.65 10.15 -15.86
C LEU A 243 -7.54 10.60 -16.80
N THR A 244 -7.73 11.78 -17.41
CA THR A 244 -6.61 12.49 -18.03
C THR A 244 -5.74 13.09 -16.93
N LEU A 245 -4.46 13.32 -17.25
CA LEU A 245 -3.53 14.00 -16.37
C LEU A 245 -4.05 15.38 -15.95
N GLU A 246 -4.62 16.15 -16.87
CA GLU A 246 -5.16 17.48 -16.61
C GLU A 246 -6.32 17.42 -15.60
N ARG A 247 -7.20 16.42 -15.73
CA ARG A 247 -8.33 16.24 -14.81
C ARG A 247 -7.85 15.85 -13.42
N ALA A 248 -6.90 14.92 -13.31
CA ALA A 248 -6.34 14.51 -12.03
C ALA A 248 -5.64 15.68 -11.32
N LEU A 249 -4.81 16.47 -12.04
CA LEU A 249 -4.19 17.67 -11.51
C LEU A 249 -5.21 18.73 -11.08
N ALA A 250 -6.30 18.89 -11.82
CA ALA A 250 -7.35 19.84 -11.47
C ALA A 250 -8.06 19.46 -10.15
N LEU A 251 -8.10 18.16 -9.83
CA LEU A 251 -8.74 17.61 -8.63
C LEU A 251 -7.81 17.54 -7.42
N ASN A 252 -6.48 17.59 -7.60
CA ASN A 252 -5.50 17.42 -6.53
C ASN A 252 -4.76 18.75 -6.23
N PRO A 253 -5.21 19.52 -5.22
CA PRO A 253 -4.54 20.76 -4.81
C PRO A 253 -3.09 20.55 -4.38
N LEU A 254 -2.78 19.43 -3.70
CA LEU A 254 -1.43 19.14 -3.24
C LEU A 254 -0.47 18.95 -4.41
N ALA A 255 -0.84 18.16 -5.42
CA ALA A 255 -0.04 17.95 -6.63
C ALA A 255 0.24 19.27 -7.36
N ARG A 256 -0.73 20.19 -7.40
CA ARG A 256 -0.52 21.55 -7.95
C ARG A 256 0.43 22.38 -7.10
N ALA A 257 0.32 22.32 -5.78
CA ALA A 257 1.23 23.02 -4.87
C ALA A 257 2.67 22.47 -4.94
N LEU A 258 2.83 21.20 -5.30
CA LEU A 258 4.12 20.55 -5.51
C LEU A 258 4.74 20.85 -6.88
N ALA A 259 4.07 21.60 -7.75
CA ALA A 259 4.61 21.96 -9.05
C ALA A 259 5.94 22.72 -8.90
N GLY A 260 7.00 22.21 -9.52
CA GLY A 260 8.33 22.81 -9.46
C GLY A 260 9.11 22.59 -8.16
N CYS A 261 8.57 21.78 -7.23
CA CYS A 261 9.26 21.42 -6.00
C CYS A 261 10.62 20.74 -6.25
N THR A 262 11.66 21.18 -5.52
CA THR A 262 13.06 20.78 -5.72
C THR A 262 13.61 19.82 -4.67
N GLY A 263 12.87 19.60 -3.58
CA GLY A 263 13.31 18.75 -2.49
C GLY A 263 12.15 18.15 -1.70
N LEU A 264 12.43 17.08 -0.96
CA LEU A 264 11.42 16.42 -0.13
C LEU A 264 10.94 17.32 1.03
N ASP A 265 11.83 18.14 1.59
CA ASP A 265 11.47 19.07 2.67
C ASP A 265 10.47 20.15 2.19
N ASP A 266 10.68 20.68 0.98
CA ASP A 266 9.75 21.61 0.33
C ASP A 266 8.39 20.94 0.08
N ALA A 267 8.41 19.67 -0.34
CA ALA A 267 7.21 18.88 -0.59
C ALA A 267 6.42 18.63 0.70
N GLU A 268 7.13 18.38 1.80
CA GLU A 268 6.54 18.21 3.12
C GLU A 268 5.87 19.50 3.62
N GLU A 269 6.49 20.66 3.36
CA GLU A 269 5.89 21.95 3.69
C GLU A 269 4.62 22.23 2.89
N ALA A 270 4.61 21.91 1.60
CA ALA A 270 3.42 22.00 0.78
C ALA A 270 2.30 21.07 1.30
N SER A 271 2.64 19.87 1.77
CA SER A 271 1.67 18.96 2.43
C SER A 271 1.06 19.60 3.67
N ARG A 272 1.86 20.23 4.54
CA ARG A 272 1.34 20.96 5.71
C ARG A 272 0.42 22.10 5.31
N ALA A 273 0.81 22.89 4.31
CA ALA A 273 0.03 24.04 3.87
C ALA A 273 -1.32 23.64 3.26
N VAL A 274 -1.37 22.56 2.48
CA VAL A 274 -2.58 22.13 1.77
C VAL A 274 -3.45 21.19 2.61
N CYS A 275 -2.85 20.20 3.25
CA CYS A 275 -3.58 19.14 3.95
C CYS A 275 -3.69 19.39 5.47
N GLY A 276 -2.96 20.36 6.01
CA GLY A 276 -2.89 20.62 7.45
C GLY A 276 -2.03 19.61 8.22
N PHE A 277 -1.35 18.69 7.54
CA PHE A 277 -0.47 17.71 8.18
C PHE A 277 0.68 17.25 7.25
N SER A 278 1.69 16.62 7.86
CA SER A 278 2.78 15.93 7.16
C SER A 278 2.79 14.44 7.51
N GLU A 279 2.81 13.58 6.48
CA GLU A 279 2.97 12.15 6.65
C GLU A 279 4.32 11.78 7.29
N ILE A 280 5.40 12.36 6.79
CA ILE A 280 6.77 12.09 7.25
C ILE A 280 6.92 12.55 8.71
N GLU A 281 6.32 13.67 9.09
CA GLU A 281 6.30 14.15 10.47
C GLU A 281 5.55 13.20 11.40
N ARG A 282 4.37 12.70 10.98
CA ARG A 282 3.66 11.67 11.76
C ARG A 282 4.48 10.40 11.92
N GLU A 283 5.22 9.99 10.90
CA GLU A 283 6.14 8.85 10.99
C GLU A 283 7.26 9.12 11.98
N ARG A 284 7.91 10.29 11.93
CA ARG A 284 8.91 10.70 12.90
C ARG A 284 8.38 10.66 14.34
N HIS A 285 7.17 11.18 14.55
CA HIS A 285 6.52 11.12 15.86
C HIS A 285 6.22 9.68 16.32
N ARG A 286 5.78 8.80 15.42
CA ARG A 286 5.51 7.38 15.73
C ARG A 286 6.79 6.61 16.05
N ALA A 287 7.87 6.84 15.30
CA ALA A 287 9.17 6.25 15.55
C ALA A 287 9.77 6.70 16.89
N ALA A 288 9.72 8.01 17.18
CA ALA A 288 10.21 8.57 18.45
C ALA A 288 9.48 7.98 19.68
N ARG A 289 8.15 7.80 19.60
CA ARG A 289 7.37 7.16 20.67
C ARG A 289 7.70 5.68 20.86
N SER A 290 8.12 5.01 19.79
CA SER A 290 8.51 3.59 19.83
C SER A 290 9.92 3.39 20.37
N GLY A 291 10.78 4.42 20.29
CA GLY A 291 12.16 4.42 20.80
C GLY A 291 12.37 5.00 22.21
N ALA A 292 11.35 5.60 22.84
CA ALA A 292 11.48 6.21 24.17
C ALA A 292 11.39 5.15 25.31
N PRO A 293 12.32 5.12 26.30
CA PRO A 293 12.19 4.26 27.46
C PRO A 293 10.97 4.68 28.30
N ARG A 294 10.07 3.73 28.59
CA ARG A 294 8.93 3.93 29.50
C ARG A 294 9.46 4.30 30.89
N GLN A 295 9.39 5.57 31.28
CA GLN A 295 9.61 5.99 32.66
C GLN A 295 8.50 5.39 33.54
N ALA A 296 8.89 4.51 34.46
CA ALA A 296 8.02 3.96 35.46
C ALA A 296 7.66 5.04 36.49
N THR A 297 6.43 5.53 36.43
CA THR A 297 5.77 6.16 37.58
C THR A 297 4.47 5.41 37.85
N THR A 298 4.50 4.54 38.85
CA THR A 298 3.31 4.14 39.61
C THR A 298 3.37 4.88 40.95
N PRO A 299 2.23 5.27 41.53
CA PRO A 299 1.48 4.29 42.32
C PRO A 299 -0.02 4.22 42.00
N ASN A 300 -0.50 2.98 41.98
CA ASN A 300 -1.89 2.49 42.07
C ASN A 300 -2.88 2.73 40.92
N GLY A 301 -3.26 1.61 40.28
CA GLY A 301 -4.66 1.33 39.96
C GLY A 301 -5.03 1.24 38.48
N ALA A 302 -4.82 0.06 37.90
CA ALA A 302 -5.50 -0.49 36.71
C ALA A 302 -5.48 0.32 35.40
N ALA A 303 -4.75 -0.19 34.41
CA ALA A 303 -4.85 0.19 32.99
C ALA A 303 -4.90 -1.09 32.10
N PRO A 304 -5.58 -1.05 30.93
CA PRO A 304 -5.82 -2.20 30.07
C PRO A 304 -4.55 -2.61 29.28
N PRO A 305 -4.44 -3.85 28.77
CA PRO A 305 -3.20 -4.33 28.16
C PRO A 305 -3.01 -3.71 26.77
N GLY A 306 -2.08 -2.76 26.68
CA GLY A 306 -1.61 -2.13 25.45
C GLY A 306 -0.33 -2.76 24.89
N THR A 307 -0.38 -2.98 23.57
CA THR A 307 0.68 -2.92 22.55
C THR A 307 2.09 -2.54 23.00
N ALA A 308 3.08 -3.38 22.64
CA ALA A 308 4.51 -3.13 22.74
C ALA A 308 5.16 -3.15 21.33
N PRO A 309 6.20 -2.33 21.05
CA PRO A 309 6.87 -2.27 19.74
C PRO A 309 8.04 -3.26 19.59
N LEU A 310 8.30 -3.72 18.37
CA LEU A 310 9.51 -4.46 17.94
C LEU A 310 10.57 -3.49 17.39
N GLY A 311 11.84 -3.64 17.78
CA GLY A 311 12.93 -2.82 17.22
C GLY A 311 14.31 -2.94 17.89
N THR A 312 14.77 -4.15 18.24
CA THR A 312 16.17 -4.63 18.39
C THR A 312 16.08 -6.05 19.00
N PRO A 313 17.01 -7.00 18.73
CA PRO A 313 16.99 -8.30 19.39
C PRO A 313 17.47 -8.15 20.84
N GLY A 314 16.62 -7.54 21.68
CA GLY A 314 16.56 -7.87 23.10
C GLY A 314 16.12 -9.33 23.25
N PRO A 315 16.28 -9.94 24.44
CA PRO A 315 15.92 -11.34 24.64
C PRO A 315 14.50 -11.55 24.13
N GLY A 316 14.39 -12.39 23.08
CA GLY A 316 13.15 -12.55 22.33
C GLY A 316 12.01 -12.80 23.29
N ARG A 317 10.90 -12.09 23.10
CA ARG A 317 9.66 -12.40 23.81
C ARG A 317 9.44 -13.91 23.69
N PRO A 318 9.28 -14.64 24.80
CA PRO A 318 9.04 -16.07 24.71
C PRO A 318 7.81 -16.29 23.84
N ALA A 319 7.96 -17.14 22.82
CA ALA A 319 6.87 -17.46 21.90
C ALA A 319 5.66 -17.91 22.72
N ARG A 320 4.49 -17.31 22.45
CA ARG A 320 3.27 -17.73 23.15
C ARG A 320 2.91 -19.15 22.72
N ASP A 321 2.33 -19.89 23.66
CA ASP A 321 1.79 -21.22 23.37
C ASP A 321 0.75 -21.15 22.21
N PRO A 322 0.84 -22.01 21.18
CA PRO A 322 -0.07 -21.99 20.04
C PRO A 322 -1.55 -22.10 20.42
N ALA A 323 -1.91 -22.87 21.45
CA ALA A 323 -3.31 -22.98 21.89
C ALA A 323 -3.82 -21.66 22.48
N THR A 324 -2.96 -20.94 23.21
CA THR A 324 -3.25 -19.58 23.71
C THR A 324 -3.47 -18.59 22.57
N VAL A 325 -2.64 -18.61 21.53
CA VAL A 325 -2.80 -17.74 20.35
C VAL A 325 -4.12 -18.05 19.63
N LEU A 326 -4.46 -19.32 19.46
CA LEU A 326 -5.70 -19.74 18.82
C LEU A 326 -6.94 -19.32 19.63
N ALA A 327 -6.90 -19.41 20.96
CA ALA A 327 -7.98 -18.93 21.83
C ALA A 327 -8.18 -17.41 21.69
N ARG A 328 -7.10 -16.62 21.71
CA ARG A 328 -7.16 -15.17 21.48
C ARG A 328 -7.73 -14.82 20.10
N PHE A 329 -7.34 -15.56 19.07
CA PHE A 329 -7.91 -15.41 17.73
C PHE A 329 -9.41 -15.67 17.74
N ALA A 330 -9.88 -16.74 18.39
CA ALA A 330 -11.29 -17.08 18.45
C ALA A 330 -12.13 -16.00 19.19
N ASP A 331 -11.59 -15.42 20.25
CA ASP A 331 -12.24 -14.34 21.01
C ASP A 331 -12.33 -13.06 20.20
N TRP A 332 -11.20 -12.68 19.57
CA TRP A 332 -11.11 -11.55 18.66
C TRP A 332 -12.10 -11.68 17.49
N GLU A 333 -12.16 -12.86 16.87
CA GLU A 333 -13.09 -13.18 15.78
C GLU A 333 -14.56 -12.97 16.19
N ARG A 334 -14.95 -13.42 17.38
CA ARG A 334 -16.35 -13.24 17.86
C ARG A 334 -16.70 -11.77 18.01
N GLY A 335 -15.76 -10.94 18.48
CA GLY A 335 -15.95 -9.49 18.55
C GLY A 335 -16.18 -8.85 17.17
N LEU A 336 -15.42 -9.28 16.17
CA LEU A 336 -15.54 -8.76 14.81
C LEU A 336 -16.83 -9.21 14.10
N LEU A 337 -17.26 -10.45 14.34
CA LEU A 337 -18.56 -10.93 13.87
C LEU A 337 -19.71 -10.15 14.49
N ALA A 338 -19.64 -9.85 15.79
CA ALA A 338 -20.63 -9.01 16.46
C ALA A 338 -20.66 -7.57 15.90
N ALA A 339 -19.55 -7.10 15.35
CA ALA A 339 -19.45 -5.83 14.63
C ALA A 339 -19.91 -5.91 13.15
N GLY A 340 -20.44 -7.05 12.70
CA GLY A 340 -21.00 -7.22 11.36
C GLY A 340 -19.96 -7.47 10.26
N LEU A 341 -18.73 -7.82 10.61
CA LEU A 341 -17.69 -8.11 9.62
C LEU A 341 -17.84 -9.52 9.05
N ALA A 342 -17.60 -9.66 7.75
CA ALA A 342 -17.57 -10.94 7.05
C ALA A 342 -16.14 -11.42 6.79
N TYR A 343 -15.22 -10.48 6.56
CA TYR A 343 -13.82 -10.75 6.26
C TYR A 343 -12.88 -9.83 7.03
N VAL A 344 -11.63 -10.26 7.13
CA VAL A 344 -10.51 -9.47 7.66
C VAL A 344 -9.27 -9.72 6.82
N THR A 345 -8.36 -8.77 6.81
CA THR A 345 -7.02 -8.93 6.21
C THR A 345 -6.11 -9.74 7.13
N THR A 346 -5.12 -10.42 6.55
CA THR A 346 -4.08 -11.12 7.32
C THR A 346 -3.28 -10.16 8.20
N ARG A 347 -3.01 -8.95 7.69
CA ARG A 347 -2.36 -7.88 8.45
C ARG A 347 -3.12 -7.51 9.72
N ARG A 348 -4.44 -7.31 9.63
CA ARG A 348 -5.27 -6.98 10.80
C ARG A 348 -5.21 -8.10 11.85
N ILE A 349 -5.24 -9.36 11.42
CA ILE A 349 -5.06 -10.51 12.33
C ILE A 349 -3.73 -10.40 13.07
N THR A 350 -2.62 -10.23 12.34
CA THR A 350 -1.26 -10.17 12.92
C THR A 350 -1.09 -9.01 13.88
N GLU A 351 -1.49 -7.80 13.47
CA GLU A 351 -1.24 -6.58 14.24
C GLU A 351 -2.19 -6.41 15.44
N GLU A 352 -3.48 -6.72 15.32
CA GLU A 352 -4.42 -6.60 16.45
C GLU A 352 -4.22 -7.70 17.50
N LEU A 353 -3.69 -8.86 17.11
CA LEU A 353 -3.31 -9.91 18.05
C LEU A 353 -1.87 -9.76 18.58
N ASP A 354 -1.12 -8.75 18.14
CA ASP A 354 0.25 -8.49 18.58
C ASP A 354 1.13 -9.74 18.39
N LEU A 355 1.08 -10.31 17.17
CA LEU A 355 1.82 -11.52 16.80
C LEU A 355 3.15 -11.17 16.16
N ASP A 356 4.21 -11.90 16.51
CA ASP A 356 5.45 -11.88 15.72
C ASP A 356 5.32 -12.75 14.44
N ASP A 357 6.33 -12.72 13.58
CA ASP A 357 6.33 -13.46 12.30
C ASP A 357 6.22 -14.98 12.47
N ALA A 358 6.72 -15.54 13.57
CA ALA A 358 6.64 -16.97 13.84
C ALA A 358 5.23 -17.35 14.32
N GLU A 359 4.67 -16.57 15.25
CA GLU A 359 3.31 -16.72 15.77
C GLU A 359 2.27 -16.53 14.66
N ALA A 360 2.42 -15.51 13.81
CA ALA A 360 1.52 -15.23 12.69
C ALA A 360 1.54 -16.37 11.67
N ARG A 361 2.73 -16.86 11.28
CA ARG A 361 2.85 -18.01 10.36
C ARG A 361 2.24 -19.28 10.97
N SER A 362 2.49 -19.54 12.25
CA SER A 362 1.94 -20.69 12.96
C SER A 362 0.40 -20.65 13.03
N LEU A 363 -0.16 -19.50 13.43
CA LEU A 363 -1.61 -19.29 13.49
C LEU A 363 -2.25 -19.43 12.11
N LEU A 364 -1.77 -18.68 11.11
CA LEU A 364 -2.34 -18.71 9.75
C LEU A 364 -2.21 -20.12 9.12
N GLY A 365 -1.11 -20.83 9.36
CA GLY A 365 -0.93 -22.21 8.93
C GLY A 365 -1.97 -23.15 9.58
N THR A 366 -2.16 -23.03 10.89
CA THR A 366 -3.15 -23.81 11.65
C THR A 366 -4.58 -23.53 11.15
N LEU A 367 -4.92 -22.26 10.95
CA LEU A 367 -6.22 -21.83 10.45
C LEU A 367 -6.49 -22.37 9.04
N ARG A 368 -5.51 -22.27 8.13
CA ARG A 368 -5.59 -22.81 6.77
C ARG A 368 -5.80 -24.33 6.75
N ALA A 369 -5.08 -25.06 7.59
CA ALA A 369 -5.18 -26.52 7.68
C ALA A 369 -6.52 -26.96 8.29
N GLY A 370 -6.96 -26.33 9.38
CA GLY A 370 -8.18 -26.72 10.09
C GLY A 370 -9.48 -26.23 9.43
N ARG A 371 -9.43 -25.13 8.67
CA ARG A 371 -10.62 -24.47 8.10
C ARG A 371 -10.37 -23.96 6.66
N PRO A 372 -10.06 -24.83 5.69
CA PRO A 372 -9.66 -24.42 4.35
C PRO A 372 -10.73 -23.58 3.62
N ARG A 373 -12.03 -23.82 3.86
CA ARG A 373 -13.13 -23.03 3.27
C ARG A 373 -13.17 -21.56 3.76
N ARG A 374 -12.51 -21.26 4.88
CA ARG A 374 -12.42 -19.90 5.44
C ARG A 374 -11.23 -19.12 4.89
N HIS A 375 -10.28 -19.81 4.26
CA HIS A 375 -9.19 -19.17 3.54
C HIS A 375 -9.72 -18.63 2.20
N ALA A 376 -9.89 -17.32 2.10
CA ALA A 376 -10.38 -16.64 0.91
C ALA A 376 -9.29 -15.68 0.39
N PRO A 377 -8.13 -16.22 -0.04
CA PRO A 377 -6.91 -15.44 -0.21
C PRO A 377 -7.12 -14.27 -1.18
N PRO A 378 -6.72 -13.05 -0.79
CA PRO A 378 -5.81 -12.72 0.32
C PRO A 378 -6.49 -12.43 1.68
N LEU A 379 -7.80 -12.68 1.81
CA LEU A 379 -8.58 -12.41 3.02
C LEU A 379 -8.84 -13.68 3.84
N TRP A 380 -9.28 -13.46 5.08
CA TRP A 380 -9.78 -14.49 5.96
C TRP A 380 -11.28 -14.29 6.20
N ARG A 381 -12.08 -15.33 5.94
CA ARG A 381 -13.54 -15.33 6.20
C ARG A 381 -13.82 -15.64 7.66
N LEU A 382 -14.62 -14.80 8.31
CA LEU A 382 -15.03 -14.99 9.70
C LEU A 382 -16.09 -16.10 9.85
N ALA A 383 -16.10 -16.78 11.00
CA ALA A 383 -17.00 -17.89 11.30
C ALA A 383 -18.47 -17.43 11.43
N GLY A 384 -19.27 -17.59 10.37
CA GLY A 384 -20.70 -17.24 10.39
C GLY A 384 -21.15 -16.37 9.23
N ALA A 385 -20.22 -15.87 8.41
CA ALA A 385 -20.50 -15.05 7.22
C ALA A 385 -21.08 -15.84 6.03
N GLY A 386 -22.04 -16.75 6.27
CA GLY A 386 -22.54 -17.71 5.28
C GLY A 386 -23.90 -18.35 5.57
N ALA A 387 -24.81 -17.66 6.29
CA ALA A 387 -26.21 -18.05 6.36
C ALA A 387 -27.10 -16.85 5.99
N GLY A 388 -27.49 -16.77 4.71
CA GLY A 388 -28.29 -15.68 4.11
C GLY A 388 -27.48 -14.96 3.03
N SER A 389 -27.81 -14.96 1.75
CA SER A 389 -29.10 -15.07 1.08
C SER A 389 -28.93 -15.80 -0.26
N GLY A 390 -29.62 -16.92 -0.40
CA GLY A 390 -30.04 -17.43 -1.70
C GLY A 390 -31.56 -17.44 -1.67
N VAL A 391 -32.16 -16.42 -2.28
CA VAL A 391 -33.50 -16.43 -2.88
C VAL A 391 -33.43 -15.52 -4.09
#